data_AF-A0A519H6R1-F1
#
_entry.id   AF-A0A519H6R1-F1
#
_cell.length_a   1.000
_cell.length_b   1.000
_cell.length_c   1.000
_cell.angle_alpha   90.00
_cell.angle_beta   90.00
_cell.angle_gamma   90.00
#
_symmetry.space_group_name_H-M   'P 1'
#
loop_
_entity.id
_entity.type
_entity.pdbx_description
1 polymer ?
#
loop_
_entity_poly.entity_id
_entity_poly.type
_entity_poly.pdbx_seq_one_letter_code
_entity_poly.pdbx_strand_id
1 'polypeptide(L)'
;MRALPHWLLWKLTPPKTAGGKQGKLPYYVNGEPRGWPMGQPRDERGQIVRTNGKVEPTAEHPNVEQGHELDRAALVSFDEAVEAFKRKPAYAGIGFAFLPGDGLIGVDIDGALDRDTGEISQLCMDVMAMCPSFTEVSVSGTGIHVILAGEVEGFKDDAIGLEVYCGRQFFTCSGQLLGDVREVADASPDALETMREWVEQSKAQQQAVKDAARAAATPPPAPRPAPPTAQPSGRASGQDDFRAVNDAALQHLNGWVTTLMPAAKPYRNAAGGDGYRVSSKDLGRQLQEDLAVMATGIQDFGTEE
;
A
#
# COMPACT_ATOMS: atom_id res chain seq x y z
N MET A 1 -15.48 25.19 6.50
CA MET A 1 -15.50 23.91 7.26
C MET A 1 -16.57 23.83 8.35
N ARG A 2 -16.63 24.72 9.36
CA ARG A 2 -17.59 24.59 10.49
C ARG A 2 -19.06 24.43 10.11
N ALA A 3 -19.48 24.99 8.98
CA ALA A 3 -20.85 24.86 8.47
C ALA A 3 -21.20 23.45 7.95
N LEU A 4 -20.21 22.59 7.69
CA LEU A 4 -20.41 21.24 7.17
C LEU A 4 -20.61 20.24 8.32
N PRO A 5 -21.56 19.29 8.21
CA PRO A 5 -21.83 18.29 9.24
C PRO A 5 -20.87 17.08 9.14
N HIS A 6 -19.57 17.33 9.05
CA HIS A 6 -18.56 16.27 8.82
C HIS A 6 -17.75 15.94 10.08
N TRP A 7 -18.20 16.39 11.25
CA TRP A 7 -17.42 16.36 12.47
C TRP A 7 -17.58 15.02 13.19
N LEU A 8 -16.47 14.58 13.77
CA LEU A 8 -16.36 13.31 14.48
C LEU A 8 -15.36 13.42 15.64
N LEU A 9 -15.24 12.36 16.43
CA LEU A 9 -14.25 12.25 17.50
C LEU A 9 -13.19 11.22 17.10
N TRP A 10 -12.01 11.27 17.73
CA TRP A 10 -11.00 10.24 17.49
C TRP A 10 -10.29 9.82 18.78
N LYS A 11 -9.73 8.61 18.75
CA LYS A 11 -8.94 8.02 19.85
C LYS A 11 -7.56 7.64 19.36
N LEU A 12 -6.59 7.69 20.28
CA LEU A 12 -5.29 7.08 20.06
C LEU A 12 -5.42 5.56 20.17
N THR A 13 -4.77 4.84 19.26
CA THR A 13 -4.56 3.40 19.37
C THR A 13 -3.10 3.11 19.66
N PRO A 14 -2.80 2.04 20.41
CA PRO A 14 -1.42 1.60 20.62
C PRO A 14 -0.68 1.43 19.28
N PRO A 15 0.62 1.70 19.24
CA PRO A 15 1.41 1.49 18.04
C PRO A 15 1.46 0.01 17.68
N LYS A 16 1.53 -0.29 16.38
CA LYS A 16 1.62 -1.68 15.88
C LYS A 16 2.95 -2.35 16.25
N THR A 17 4.00 -1.56 16.46
CA THR A 17 5.34 -2.00 16.82
C THR A 17 5.85 -1.19 18.02
N ALA A 18 6.76 -1.77 18.81
CA ALA A 18 7.41 -1.06 19.91
C ALA A 18 8.15 0.18 19.37
N GLY A 19 7.89 1.35 19.95
CA GLY A 19 8.45 2.63 19.48
C GLY A 19 7.82 3.21 18.21
N GLY A 20 6.79 2.56 17.64
CA GLY A 20 6.10 3.07 16.46
C GLY A 20 5.17 4.26 16.74
N LYS A 21 4.71 4.93 15.67
CA LYS A 21 3.68 5.98 15.75
C LYS A 21 2.36 5.39 16.27
N GLN A 22 1.71 6.08 17.21
CA GLN A 22 0.35 5.74 17.64
C GLN A 22 -0.64 5.94 16.49
N GLY A 23 -1.61 5.04 16.37
CA GLY A 23 -2.69 5.20 15.40
C GLY A 23 -3.73 6.22 15.89
N LYS A 24 -4.48 6.80 14.96
CA LYS A 24 -5.58 7.72 15.26
C LYS A 24 -6.83 7.15 14.60
N LEU A 25 -7.75 6.62 15.40
CA LEU A 25 -8.96 5.96 14.88
C LEU A 25 -10.17 6.89 15.02
N PRO A 26 -10.94 7.15 13.95
CA PRO A 26 -12.12 7.99 13.98
C PRO A 26 -13.33 7.22 14.55
N TYR A 27 -14.20 7.96 15.23
CA TYR A 27 -15.41 7.48 15.89
C TYR A 27 -16.54 8.50 15.68
N TYR A 28 -17.75 8.00 15.47
CA TYR A 28 -18.93 8.84 15.54
C TYR A 28 -19.18 9.28 16.99
N VAL A 29 -19.93 10.37 17.15
CA VAL A 29 -20.27 10.86 18.50
C VAL A 29 -21.14 9.90 19.29
N ASN A 30 -21.80 8.93 18.63
CA ASN A 30 -22.60 7.90 19.31
C ASN A 30 -21.75 6.88 20.08
N GLY A 31 -20.42 6.83 19.85
CA GLY A 31 -19.53 5.89 20.53
C GLY A 31 -18.89 4.84 19.63
N GLU A 32 -19.41 4.67 18.41
CA GLU A 32 -19.04 3.59 17.51
C GLU A 32 -17.90 4.01 16.56
N PRO A 33 -17.02 3.07 16.16
CA PRO A 33 -15.94 3.37 15.23
C PRO A 33 -16.51 3.77 13.87
N ARG A 34 -15.85 4.72 13.20
CA ARG A 34 -16.28 5.14 11.87
C ARG A 34 -16.31 3.96 10.90
N GLY A 35 -17.30 3.94 10.01
CA GLY A 35 -17.63 2.79 9.16
C GLY A 35 -18.63 1.83 9.79
N TRP A 36 -18.93 1.92 11.09
CA TRP A 36 -19.97 1.14 11.76
C TRP A 36 -21.03 2.07 12.39
N PRO A 37 -21.86 2.74 11.59
CA PRO A 37 -22.77 3.78 12.08
C PRO A 37 -23.81 3.25 13.08
N MET A 38 -24.22 1.99 12.93
CA MET A 38 -25.12 1.28 13.86
C MET A 38 -24.35 0.40 14.87
N GLY A 39 -23.05 0.63 15.01
CA GLY A 39 -22.16 -0.17 15.84
C GLY A 39 -21.85 -1.55 15.29
N GLN A 40 -20.90 -2.21 15.93
CA GLN A 40 -20.49 -3.57 15.60
C GLN A 40 -21.45 -4.59 16.24
N PRO A 41 -21.71 -5.75 15.60
CA PRO A 41 -22.53 -6.81 16.20
C PRO A 41 -22.00 -7.23 17.57
N ARG A 42 -22.91 -7.42 18.54
CA ARG A 42 -22.59 -7.82 19.91
C ARG A 42 -23.37 -9.07 20.32
N ASP A 43 -22.75 -9.90 21.15
CA ASP A 43 -23.41 -11.05 21.78
C ASP A 43 -24.32 -10.62 22.95
N GLU A 44 -25.00 -11.59 23.57
CA GLU A 44 -25.88 -11.35 24.73
C GLU A 44 -25.15 -10.74 25.94
N ARG A 45 -23.82 -10.79 25.97
CA ARG A 45 -22.96 -10.20 27.02
C ARG A 45 -22.43 -8.82 26.63
N GLY A 46 -22.83 -8.29 25.47
CA GLY A 46 -22.39 -7.00 24.94
C GLY A 46 -21.00 -7.01 24.31
N GLN A 47 -20.38 -8.18 24.14
CA GLN A 47 -19.05 -8.33 23.54
C GLN A 47 -19.14 -8.35 22.01
N ILE A 48 -18.19 -7.71 21.33
CA ILE A 48 -18.14 -7.68 19.87
C ILE A 48 -17.96 -9.10 19.33
N VAL A 49 -18.90 -9.54 18.49
CA VAL A 49 -18.87 -10.84 17.82
C VAL A 49 -17.77 -10.82 16.76
N ARG A 50 -16.93 -11.86 16.76
CA ARG A 50 -15.88 -12.03 15.75
C ARG A 50 -15.89 -13.45 15.20
N THR A 51 -15.84 -13.54 13.87
CA THR A 51 -15.67 -14.80 13.14
C THR A 51 -14.27 -14.78 12.52
N ASN A 52 -13.44 -15.76 12.86
CA ASN A 52 -12.03 -15.81 12.41
C ASN A 52 -11.24 -14.51 12.69
N GLY A 53 -11.50 -13.88 13.83
CA GLY A 53 -10.85 -12.63 14.24
C GLY A 53 -11.35 -11.36 13.56
N LYS A 54 -12.32 -11.46 12.64
CA LYS A 54 -12.94 -10.32 11.94
C LYS A 54 -14.35 -10.07 12.42
N VAL A 55 -14.77 -8.81 12.35
CA VAL A 55 -16.18 -8.43 12.59
C VAL A 55 -16.88 -8.47 11.24
N GLU A 56 -17.87 -9.35 11.10
CA GLU A 56 -18.65 -9.50 9.88
C GLU A 56 -19.85 -8.54 9.92
N PRO A 57 -20.13 -7.77 8.85
CA PRO A 57 -21.27 -6.87 8.81
C PRO A 57 -22.60 -7.63 8.70
N THR A 58 -23.66 -7.05 9.28
CA THR A 58 -25.04 -7.53 9.12
C THR A 58 -25.94 -6.41 8.60
N ALA A 59 -27.21 -6.71 8.30
CA ALA A 59 -28.18 -5.69 7.91
C ALA A 59 -28.43 -4.66 9.03
N GLU A 60 -28.43 -5.12 10.28
CA GLU A 60 -28.63 -4.30 11.48
C GLU A 60 -27.35 -3.54 11.87
N HIS A 61 -26.19 -4.12 11.56
CA HIS A 61 -24.87 -3.58 11.87
C HIS A 61 -24.02 -3.53 10.59
N PRO A 62 -24.34 -2.65 9.63
CA PRO A 62 -23.60 -2.58 8.38
C PRO A 62 -22.22 -1.95 8.60
N ASN A 63 -21.21 -2.49 7.91
CA ASN A 63 -19.96 -1.79 7.69
C ASN A 63 -20.07 -1.02 6.37
N VAL A 64 -19.99 0.30 6.42
CA VAL A 64 -20.19 1.15 5.26
C VAL A 64 -18.92 1.90 4.91
N GLU A 65 -18.74 2.16 3.63
CA GLU A 65 -17.65 2.99 3.15
C GLU A 65 -17.85 4.46 3.57
N GLN A 66 -16.74 5.18 3.61
CA GLN A 66 -16.73 6.61 3.85
C GLN A 66 -17.53 7.34 2.77
N GLY A 67 -18.43 8.25 3.18
CA GLY A 67 -19.31 8.97 2.27
C GLY A 67 -20.62 8.25 1.94
N HIS A 68 -20.81 7.00 2.38
CA HIS A 68 -22.10 6.33 2.32
C HIS A 68 -23.17 7.11 3.12
N GLU A 69 -24.46 7.02 2.73
CA GLU A 69 -25.55 7.76 3.39
C GLU A 69 -25.59 7.54 4.91
N LEU A 70 -25.37 6.29 5.36
CA LEU A 70 -25.28 5.96 6.78
C LEU A 70 -24.00 6.51 7.47
N ASP A 71 -22.87 6.66 6.78
CA ASP A 71 -21.69 7.36 7.33
C ASP A 71 -22.01 8.84 7.50
N ARG A 72 -22.57 9.47 6.46
CA ARG A 72 -22.98 10.89 6.48
C ARG A 72 -23.97 11.19 7.59
N ALA A 73 -24.98 10.33 7.77
CA ALA A 73 -26.00 10.50 8.80
C ALA A 73 -25.47 10.33 10.23
N ALA A 74 -24.32 9.65 10.40
CA ALA A 74 -23.69 9.44 11.71
C ALA A 74 -22.63 10.51 12.06
N LEU A 75 -22.23 11.33 11.09
CA LEU A 75 -21.43 12.54 11.32
C LEU A 75 -22.33 13.67 11.85
N VAL A 76 -21.71 14.66 12.49
CA VAL A 76 -22.45 15.72 13.18
C VAL A 76 -21.93 17.12 12.87
N SER A 77 -22.66 18.13 13.34
CA SER A 77 -22.20 19.51 13.31
C SER A 77 -20.99 19.74 14.23
N PHE A 78 -20.27 20.85 14.02
CA PHE A 78 -19.13 21.22 14.84
C PHE A 78 -19.49 21.34 16.33
N ASP A 79 -20.60 22.02 16.63
CA ASP A 79 -21.03 22.27 18.00
C ASP A 79 -21.42 20.97 18.72
N GLU A 80 -22.07 20.05 18.03
CA GLU A 80 -22.39 18.72 18.57
C GLU A 80 -21.13 17.89 18.86
N ALA A 81 -20.13 17.93 17.97
CA ALA A 81 -18.85 17.27 18.21
C ALA A 81 -18.11 17.86 19.42
N VAL A 82 -18.12 19.19 19.57
CA VAL A 82 -17.54 19.88 20.74
C VAL A 82 -18.25 19.48 22.04
N GLU A 83 -19.58 19.49 22.05
CA GLU A 83 -20.36 19.09 23.23
C GLU A 83 -20.18 17.61 23.58
N ALA A 84 -20.12 16.73 22.57
CA ALA A 84 -19.83 15.32 22.78
C ALA A 84 -18.42 15.11 23.34
N PHE A 85 -17.42 15.84 22.83
CA PHE A 85 -16.04 15.76 23.31
C PHE A 85 -15.92 16.17 24.78
N LYS A 86 -16.51 17.30 25.17
CA LYS A 86 -16.51 17.79 26.56
C LYS A 86 -17.05 16.77 27.56
N ARG A 87 -18.03 15.94 27.14
CA ARG A 87 -18.69 14.95 28.00
C ARG A 87 -17.98 13.59 28.03
N LYS A 88 -17.08 13.32 27.09
CA LYS A 88 -16.49 11.99 26.89
C LYS A 88 -14.95 12.04 26.98
N PRO A 89 -14.36 11.92 28.18
CA PRO A 89 -12.90 12.03 28.39
C PRO A 89 -12.08 10.91 27.73
N ALA A 90 -12.73 9.87 27.18
CA ALA A 90 -12.08 8.76 26.50
C ALA A 90 -11.61 9.09 25.07
N TYR A 91 -11.93 10.27 24.54
CA TYR A 91 -11.50 10.70 23.21
C TYR A 91 -10.26 11.60 23.30
N ALA A 92 -9.39 11.48 22.31
CA ALA A 92 -8.16 12.25 22.22
C ALA A 92 -8.39 13.62 21.54
N GLY A 93 -9.43 13.74 20.71
CA GLY A 93 -9.78 15.02 20.10
C GLY A 93 -10.96 14.93 19.13
N ILE A 94 -11.14 16.04 18.41
CA ILE A 94 -12.13 16.22 17.35
C ILE A 94 -11.43 16.06 16.00
N GLY A 95 -12.14 15.53 15.01
CA GLY A 95 -11.67 15.43 13.63
C GLY A 95 -12.75 15.83 12.64
N PHE A 96 -12.32 15.99 11.39
CA PHE A 96 -13.15 16.38 10.26
C PHE A 96 -12.99 15.35 9.13
N ALA A 97 -14.10 14.84 8.62
CA ALA A 97 -14.11 13.90 7.51
C ALA A 97 -14.20 14.61 6.14
N PHE A 98 -13.35 14.22 5.20
CA PHE A 98 -13.48 14.64 3.80
C PHE A 98 -14.36 13.64 3.06
N LEU A 99 -15.42 14.07 2.41
CA LEU A 99 -16.43 13.19 1.82
C LEU A 99 -16.48 13.37 0.31
N PRO A 100 -16.82 12.33 -0.46
CA PRO A 100 -16.97 12.49 -1.91
C PRO A 100 -17.94 13.64 -2.24
N GLY A 101 -17.51 14.55 -3.11
CA GLY A 101 -18.29 15.70 -3.56
C GLY A 101 -18.45 16.83 -2.53
N ASP A 102 -17.61 16.90 -1.50
CA ASP A 102 -17.59 18.04 -0.58
C ASP A 102 -16.77 19.24 -1.09
N GLY A 103 -16.06 19.07 -2.21
CA GLY A 103 -15.22 20.11 -2.80
C GLY A 103 -14.07 20.52 -1.89
N LEU A 104 -13.56 19.62 -1.05
CA LEU A 104 -12.44 19.88 -0.16
C LEU A 104 -11.26 18.94 -0.43
N ILE A 105 -10.07 19.54 -0.43
CA ILE A 105 -8.78 18.87 -0.51
C ILE A 105 -8.07 19.07 0.83
N GLY A 106 -7.59 17.97 1.41
CA GLY A 106 -6.72 17.98 2.58
C GLY A 106 -5.30 17.63 2.19
N VAL A 107 -4.36 18.54 2.40
CA VAL A 107 -2.92 18.31 2.24
C VAL A 107 -2.32 18.09 3.62
N ASP A 108 -1.74 16.93 3.86
CA ASP A 108 -1.00 16.58 5.08
C ASP A 108 0.49 16.58 4.77
N ILE A 109 1.26 17.31 5.57
CA ILE A 109 2.72 17.35 5.48
C ILE A 109 3.31 16.82 6.77
N ASP A 110 3.87 15.63 6.69
CA ASP A 110 4.56 14.95 7.78
C ASP A 110 6.00 15.51 7.91
N GLY A 111 6.45 15.80 9.14
CA GLY A 111 7.81 16.34 9.37
C GLY A 111 8.01 17.78 8.88
N ALA A 112 6.93 18.54 8.76
CA ALA A 112 6.92 19.95 8.40
C ALA A 112 7.66 20.85 9.41
N LEU A 113 7.65 20.50 10.70
CA LEU A 113 8.22 21.29 11.78
C LEU A 113 9.20 20.47 12.60
N ASP A 114 10.39 21.01 12.81
CA ASP A 114 11.34 20.49 13.78
C ASP A 114 10.90 20.91 15.20
N ARG A 115 10.79 19.93 16.09
CA ARG A 115 10.26 20.14 17.45
C ARG A 115 11.24 20.89 18.35
N ASP A 116 12.53 20.73 18.13
CA ASP A 116 13.58 21.27 19.00
C ASP A 116 14.01 22.66 18.53
N THR A 117 14.10 22.87 17.22
CA THR A 117 14.56 24.14 16.63
C THR A 117 13.42 25.06 16.22
N GLY A 118 12.22 24.51 15.96
CA GLY A 118 11.10 25.25 15.37
C GLY A 118 11.29 25.55 13.87
N GLU A 119 12.30 24.96 13.23
CA GLU A 119 12.53 25.12 11.79
C GLU A 119 11.39 24.52 10.97
N ILE A 120 11.04 25.21 9.89
CA ILE A 120 10.01 24.78 8.94
C ILE A 120 10.71 24.12 7.74
N SER A 121 10.27 22.93 7.35
CA SER A 121 10.83 22.21 6.22
C SER A 121 10.62 22.95 4.90
N GLN A 122 11.52 22.76 3.93
CA GLN A 122 11.40 23.39 2.62
C GLN A 122 10.08 23.00 1.92
N LEU A 123 9.71 21.72 1.98
CA LEU A 123 8.44 21.22 1.45
C LEU A 123 7.24 21.98 2.06
N CYS A 124 7.24 22.18 3.38
CA CYS A 124 6.19 22.93 4.06
C CYS A 124 6.13 24.39 3.57
N MET A 125 7.28 25.05 3.47
CA MET A 125 7.35 26.43 2.98
C MET A 125 6.83 26.56 1.54
N ASP A 126 7.24 25.65 0.66
CA ASP A 126 6.86 25.68 -0.75
C ASP A 126 5.35 25.43 -0.91
N VAL A 127 4.80 24.43 -0.20
CA VAL A 127 3.35 24.18 -0.22
C VAL A 127 2.57 25.37 0.33
N MET A 128 2.97 25.94 1.47
CA MET A 128 2.28 27.12 2.03
C MET A 128 2.34 28.34 1.10
N ALA A 129 3.44 28.50 0.35
CA ALA A 129 3.59 29.58 -0.62
C ALA A 129 2.69 29.38 -1.85
N MET A 130 2.58 28.16 -2.38
CA MET A 130 1.72 27.82 -3.52
C MET A 130 0.23 27.74 -3.15
N CYS A 131 -0.06 27.40 -1.90
CA CYS A 131 -1.40 27.14 -1.37
C CYS A 131 -1.69 28.04 -0.15
N PRO A 132 -1.85 29.37 -0.33
CA PRO A 132 -2.09 30.31 0.76
C PRO A 132 -3.52 30.18 1.31
N SER A 133 -3.77 29.11 2.05
CA SER A 133 -5.07 28.70 2.56
C SER A 133 -5.01 28.40 4.06
N PHE A 134 -6.17 28.10 4.67
CA PHE A 134 -6.25 27.64 6.04
C PHE A 134 -5.22 26.55 6.31
N THR A 135 -4.31 26.83 7.25
CA THR A 135 -3.24 25.93 7.65
C THR A 135 -3.20 25.82 9.16
N GLU A 136 -3.12 24.59 9.66
CA GLU A 136 -2.92 24.30 11.09
C GLU A 136 -1.75 23.34 11.30
N VAL A 137 -1.10 23.45 12.46
CA VAL A 137 -0.15 22.45 12.94
C VAL A 137 -0.93 21.17 13.27
N SER A 138 -0.48 20.01 12.83
CA SER A 138 -1.16 18.75 13.14
C SER A 138 -1.04 18.42 14.64
N VAL A 139 -1.87 17.50 15.14
CA VAL A 139 -1.86 17.12 16.57
C VAL A 139 -0.57 16.42 17.01
N SER A 140 0.34 16.05 16.08
CA SER A 140 1.67 15.56 16.46
C SER A 140 2.62 16.69 16.88
N GLY A 141 2.33 17.93 16.48
CA GLY A 141 3.20 19.10 16.65
C GLY A 141 4.36 19.18 15.64
N THR A 142 4.51 18.18 14.76
CA THR A 142 5.61 18.11 13.78
C THR A 142 5.14 18.12 12.33
N GLY A 143 3.84 17.92 12.10
CA GLY A 143 3.23 18.01 10.77
C GLY A 143 2.32 19.21 10.65
N ILE A 144 1.79 19.47 9.47
CA ILE A 144 0.78 20.50 9.23
C ILE A 144 -0.33 19.96 8.33
N HIS A 145 -1.52 20.55 8.43
CA HIS A 145 -2.62 20.35 7.50
C HIS A 145 -2.91 21.66 6.76
N VAL A 146 -2.94 21.62 5.43
CA VAL A 146 -3.46 22.70 4.58
C VAL A 146 -4.78 22.24 3.98
N ILE A 147 -5.82 23.07 4.09
CA ILE A 147 -7.16 22.75 3.56
C ILE A 147 -7.45 23.65 2.36
N LEU A 148 -7.84 23.07 1.23
CA LEU A 148 -8.17 23.80 0.00
C LEU A 148 -9.59 23.45 -0.46
N ALA A 149 -10.19 24.34 -1.25
CA ALA A 149 -11.42 24.06 -1.97
C ALA A 149 -11.09 23.54 -3.38
N GLY A 150 -11.76 22.49 -3.84
CA GLY A 150 -11.52 21.89 -5.14
C GLY A 150 -11.71 20.38 -5.16
N GLU A 151 -11.37 19.77 -6.28
CA GLU A 151 -11.43 18.32 -6.48
C GLU A 151 -10.16 17.86 -7.19
N VAL A 152 -9.59 16.75 -6.73
CA VAL A 152 -8.39 16.15 -7.33
C VAL A 152 -8.36 14.65 -7.05
N GLU A 153 -7.76 13.85 -7.94
CA GLU A 153 -7.41 12.48 -7.57
C GLU A 153 -6.27 12.51 -6.54
N GLY A 154 -6.49 11.92 -5.37
CA GLY A 154 -5.51 11.92 -4.28
C GLY A 154 -4.21 11.22 -4.64
N PHE A 155 -3.09 11.77 -4.15
CA PHE A 155 -1.75 11.26 -4.38
C PHE A 155 -0.90 11.46 -3.13
N LYS A 156 0.10 10.62 -2.94
CA LYS A 156 0.97 10.71 -1.77
C LYS A 156 2.31 10.01 -1.95
N ASP A 157 3.28 10.43 -1.16
CA ASP A 157 4.52 9.70 -0.92
C ASP A 157 5.04 9.95 0.51
N ASP A 158 4.98 8.89 1.31
CA ASP A 158 5.43 8.87 2.71
C ASP A 158 6.92 9.19 2.85
N ALA A 159 7.74 8.94 1.80
CA ALA A 159 9.18 9.16 1.85
C ALA A 159 9.55 10.65 1.90
N ILE A 160 8.74 11.50 1.26
CA ILE A 160 8.90 12.96 1.33
C ILE A 160 7.91 13.60 2.32
N GLY A 161 7.00 12.81 2.89
CA GLY A 161 6.01 13.29 3.86
C GLY A 161 4.89 14.12 3.25
N LEU A 162 4.56 13.94 1.97
CA LEU A 162 3.49 14.67 1.29
C LEU A 162 2.31 13.74 1.01
N GLU A 163 1.12 14.07 1.55
CA GLU A 163 -0.12 13.35 1.24
C GLU A 163 -1.24 14.33 0.87
N VAL A 164 -1.87 14.12 -0.29
CA VAL A 164 -2.99 14.92 -0.79
C VAL A 164 -4.23 14.03 -0.88
N TYR A 165 -5.26 14.39 -0.13
CA TYR A 165 -6.51 13.66 -0.02
C TYR A 165 -7.68 14.49 -0.56
N CYS A 166 -8.59 13.83 -1.27
CA CYS A 166 -9.86 14.40 -1.73
C CYS A 166 -10.95 13.34 -1.62
N GLY A 167 -12.13 13.71 -1.13
CA GLY A 167 -13.28 12.80 -1.00
C GLY A 167 -13.10 11.61 -0.04
N ARG A 168 -12.01 11.53 0.70
CA ARG A 168 -11.70 10.43 1.62
C ARG A 168 -10.76 10.88 2.72
N GLN A 169 -10.51 10.01 3.71
CA GLN A 169 -9.69 10.29 4.89
C GLN A 169 -10.42 11.24 5.88
N PHE A 170 -9.89 11.33 7.09
CA PHE A 170 -10.26 12.36 8.05
C PHE A 170 -8.98 12.98 8.60
N PHE A 171 -9.03 14.26 8.94
CA PHE A 171 -7.95 14.94 9.65
C PHE A 171 -8.35 15.17 11.11
N THR A 172 -7.38 15.03 12.01
CA THR A 172 -7.52 15.48 13.38
C THR A 172 -7.35 17.00 13.44
N CYS A 173 -8.27 17.70 14.08
CA CYS A 173 -8.22 19.15 14.14
C CYS A 173 -7.49 19.60 15.40
N SER A 174 -6.38 20.33 15.25
CA SER A 174 -5.69 20.94 16.39
C SER A 174 -6.23 22.33 16.71
N GLY A 175 -6.71 23.06 15.69
CA GLY A 175 -7.03 24.48 15.78
C GLY A 175 -5.81 25.38 16.00
N GLN A 176 -4.60 24.83 15.99
CA GLN A 176 -3.36 25.59 16.13
C GLN A 176 -2.95 26.14 14.77
N LEU A 177 -3.42 27.34 14.47
CA LEU A 177 -3.16 28.02 13.20
C LEU A 177 -1.66 28.24 12.96
N LEU A 178 -1.23 27.97 11.73
CA LEU A 178 0.11 28.30 11.24
C LEU A 178 -0.04 29.35 10.12
N GLY A 179 0.46 30.56 10.38
CA GLY A 179 0.27 31.72 9.50
C GLY A 179 -1.02 32.51 9.78
N ASP A 180 -1.36 33.44 8.89
CA ASP A 180 -2.45 34.42 9.10
C ASP A 180 -3.73 34.12 8.33
N VAL A 181 -3.70 33.19 7.37
CA VAL A 181 -4.88 32.81 6.60
C VAL A 181 -5.85 32.03 7.48
N ARG A 182 -7.14 32.37 7.40
CA ARG A 182 -8.22 31.75 8.19
C ARG A 182 -9.27 31.07 7.33
N GLU A 183 -9.32 31.40 6.06
CA GLU A 183 -10.31 30.90 5.11
C GLU A 183 -9.73 29.79 4.25
N VAL A 184 -10.61 28.92 3.76
CA VAL A 184 -10.25 27.91 2.77
C VAL A 184 -10.26 28.59 1.40
N ALA A 185 -9.12 28.63 0.74
CA ALA A 185 -8.96 29.16 -0.61
C ALA A 185 -9.12 28.04 -1.67
N ASP A 186 -9.47 28.44 -2.90
CA ASP A 186 -9.49 27.52 -4.05
C ASP A 186 -8.10 26.96 -4.33
N ALA A 187 -8.04 25.67 -4.67
CA ALA A 187 -6.81 25.01 -5.05
C ALA A 187 -6.35 25.52 -6.43
N SER A 188 -5.06 25.89 -6.51
CA SER A 188 -4.42 26.18 -7.78
C SER A 188 -4.13 24.87 -8.54
N PRO A 189 -4.60 24.69 -9.79
CA PRO A 189 -4.27 23.53 -10.60
C PRO A 189 -2.76 23.35 -10.77
N ASP A 190 -2.02 24.44 -10.98
CA ASP A 190 -0.56 24.42 -11.13
C ASP A 190 0.13 23.97 -9.84
N ALA A 191 -0.39 24.37 -8.67
CA ALA A 191 0.15 23.93 -7.38
C ALA A 191 -0.11 22.44 -7.14
N LEU A 192 -1.30 21.95 -7.49
CA LEU A 192 -1.65 20.52 -7.38
C LEU A 192 -0.77 19.68 -8.32
N GLU A 193 -0.55 20.14 -9.55
CA GLU A 193 0.31 19.45 -10.51
C GLU A 193 1.77 19.45 -10.05
N THR A 194 2.28 20.59 -9.57
CA THR A 194 3.64 20.67 -9.02
C THR A 194 3.84 19.69 -7.86
N MET A 195 2.89 19.61 -6.92
CA MET A 195 2.93 18.65 -5.82
C MET A 195 2.87 17.19 -6.31
N ARG A 196 2.10 16.91 -7.37
CA ARG A 196 2.04 15.59 -8.00
C ARG A 196 3.38 15.21 -8.63
N GLU A 197 3.99 16.14 -9.37
CA GLU A 197 5.31 15.93 -9.98
C GLU A 197 6.37 15.61 -8.91
N TRP A 198 6.35 16.27 -7.75
CA TRP A 198 7.26 15.94 -6.64
C TRP A 198 7.07 14.50 -6.13
N VAL A 199 5.81 14.07 -5.96
CA VAL A 199 5.49 12.69 -5.57
C VAL A 199 5.97 11.68 -6.61
N GLU A 200 5.76 11.96 -7.89
CA GLU A 200 6.14 11.08 -8.99
C GLU A 200 7.67 10.98 -9.14
N GLN A 201 8.37 12.11 -9.07
CA GLN A 201 9.84 12.17 -9.11
C GLN A 201 10.45 11.38 -7.95
N SER A 202 9.94 11.56 -6.73
CA SER A 202 10.41 10.81 -5.57
C SER A 202 10.19 9.31 -5.73
N LYS A 203 8.99 8.89 -6.18
CA LYS A 203 8.70 7.47 -6.43
C LYS A 203 9.60 6.87 -7.51
N ALA A 204 9.87 7.61 -8.60
CA ALA A 204 10.78 7.18 -9.64
C ALA A 204 12.20 7.00 -9.11
N GLN A 205 12.69 7.94 -8.29
CA GLN A 205 14.00 7.82 -7.64
C GLN A 205 14.08 6.62 -6.70
N GLN A 206 13.05 6.40 -5.88
CA GLN A 206 12.98 5.22 -5.01
C GLN A 206 13.00 3.91 -5.80
N GLN A 207 12.28 3.85 -6.92
CA GLN A 207 12.25 2.68 -7.78
C GLN A 207 13.63 2.43 -8.41
N ALA A 208 14.30 3.48 -8.92
CA ALA A 208 15.66 3.37 -9.44
C ALA A 208 16.66 2.87 -8.39
N VAL A 209 16.54 3.33 -7.13
CA VAL A 209 17.37 2.83 -6.01
C VAL A 209 17.10 1.35 -5.73
N LYS A 210 15.83 0.92 -5.74
CA LYS A 210 15.46 -0.49 -5.54
C LYS A 210 15.98 -1.37 -6.68
N ASP A 211 15.87 -0.92 -7.92
CA ASP A 211 16.33 -1.66 -9.09
C ASP A 211 17.86 -1.76 -9.12
N ALA A 212 18.58 -0.69 -8.78
CA ALA A 212 20.03 -0.72 -8.62
C ALA A 212 20.46 -1.67 -7.49
N ALA A 213 19.76 -1.65 -6.35
CA ALA A 213 20.04 -2.57 -5.24
C ALA A 213 19.78 -4.05 -5.65
N ARG A 214 18.71 -4.32 -6.40
CA ARG A 214 18.42 -5.66 -6.92
C ARG A 214 19.46 -6.12 -7.94
N ALA A 215 19.91 -5.23 -8.83
CA ALA A 215 20.98 -5.51 -9.78
C ALA A 215 22.30 -5.82 -9.06
N ALA A 216 22.66 -5.04 -8.04
CA ALA A 216 23.87 -5.26 -7.24
C ALA A 216 23.81 -6.52 -6.36
N ALA A 217 22.61 -6.91 -5.89
CA ALA A 217 22.40 -8.13 -5.10
C ALA A 217 22.34 -9.40 -5.97
N THR A 218 22.30 -9.28 -7.30
CA THR A 218 22.37 -10.42 -8.21
C THR A 218 23.84 -10.80 -8.36
N PRO A 219 24.30 -11.95 -7.83
CA PRO A 219 25.69 -12.34 -7.97
C PRO A 219 26.04 -12.50 -9.45
N PRO A 220 27.28 -12.18 -9.86
CA PRO A 220 27.73 -12.54 -11.20
C PRO A 220 27.49 -14.05 -11.41
N PRO A 221 27.11 -14.48 -12.63
CA PRO A 221 26.92 -15.90 -12.90
C PRO A 221 28.17 -16.64 -12.43
N ALA A 222 27.97 -17.69 -11.63
CA ALA A 222 29.09 -18.45 -11.07
C ALA A 222 30.08 -18.81 -12.19
N PRO A 223 31.40 -18.66 -11.98
CA PRO A 223 32.36 -19.11 -12.96
C PRO A 223 32.05 -20.57 -13.28
N ARG A 224 31.84 -20.86 -14.57
CA ARG A 224 31.57 -22.23 -15.03
C ARG A 224 32.59 -23.15 -14.37
N PRO A 225 32.17 -24.24 -13.69
CA PRO A 225 33.12 -25.19 -13.15
C PRO A 225 34.04 -25.62 -14.31
N ALA A 226 35.35 -25.56 -14.06
CA ALA A 226 36.32 -26.05 -15.03
C ALA A 226 35.91 -27.48 -15.41
N PRO A 227 35.87 -27.82 -16.71
CA PRO A 227 35.48 -29.16 -17.13
C PRO A 227 36.33 -30.19 -16.39
N PRO A 228 35.74 -31.30 -15.90
CA PRO A 228 36.51 -32.33 -15.23
C PRO A 228 37.66 -32.74 -16.14
N THR A 229 38.87 -32.80 -15.59
CA THR A 229 40.05 -33.33 -16.27
C THR A 229 39.71 -34.72 -16.80
N ALA A 230 39.49 -34.82 -18.11
CA ALA A 230 39.19 -36.06 -18.78
C ALA A 230 40.38 -37.01 -18.61
N GLN A 231 40.13 -38.17 -18.01
CA GLN A 231 41.01 -39.32 -18.18
C GLN A 231 41.01 -39.70 -19.66
N PRO A 232 42.17 -40.05 -20.24
CA PRO A 232 42.27 -40.29 -21.68
C PRO A 232 41.67 -41.65 -22.01
N SER A 233 40.46 -41.65 -22.57
CA SER A 233 39.94 -42.81 -23.29
C SER A 233 39.29 -42.40 -24.59
N GLY A 234 39.99 -42.67 -25.70
CA GLY A 234 39.41 -42.80 -27.04
C GLY A 234 39.29 -41.51 -27.84
N ARG A 235 39.92 -41.50 -29.01
CA ARG A 235 39.85 -40.43 -30.01
C ARG A 235 38.40 -40.19 -30.48
N ALA A 236 37.92 -38.95 -30.34
CA ALA A 236 36.95 -38.34 -31.24
C ALA A 236 37.22 -36.82 -31.31
N SER A 237 37.09 -36.29 -32.52
CA SER A 237 37.55 -34.99 -33.01
C SER A 237 36.86 -33.78 -32.41
N GLY A 238 37.60 -32.68 -32.26
CA GLY A 238 37.11 -31.40 -31.79
C GLY A 238 36.04 -30.76 -32.68
N GLN A 239 34.89 -30.50 -32.07
CA GLN A 239 33.91 -29.47 -32.39
C GLN A 239 33.08 -29.26 -31.10
N ASP A 240 32.62 -28.04 -30.83
CA ASP A 240 31.79 -27.71 -29.66
C ASP A 240 30.50 -28.57 -29.63
N ASP A 241 30.54 -29.70 -28.93
CA ASP A 241 29.51 -30.74 -29.00
C ASP A 241 28.38 -30.55 -27.97
N PHE A 242 27.91 -29.31 -27.84
CA PHE A 242 26.74 -28.97 -27.01
C PHE A 242 25.50 -29.78 -27.40
N ARG A 243 25.43 -30.23 -28.66
CA ARG A 243 24.38 -31.09 -29.15
C ARG A 243 24.44 -32.48 -28.51
N ALA A 244 25.59 -33.16 -28.51
CA ALA A 244 25.71 -34.46 -27.86
C ALA A 244 25.43 -34.38 -26.35
N VAL A 245 25.86 -33.30 -25.70
CA VAL A 245 25.56 -33.06 -24.27
C VAL A 245 24.06 -32.89 -24.04
N ASN A 246 23.39 -32.08 -24.86
CA ASN A 246 21.94 -31.87 -24.77
C ASN A 246 21.16 -33.15 -25.09
N ASP A 247 21.59 -33.91 -26.10
CA ASP A 247 20.96 -35.17 -26.47
C ASP A 247 21.08 -36.20 -25.32
N ALA A 248 22.25 -36.28 -24.68
CA ALA A 248 22.44 -37.12 -23.49
C ALA A 248 21.60 -36.63 -22.30
N ALA A 249 21.51 -35.32 -22.07
CA ALA A 249 20.71 -34.75 -20.99
C ALA A 249 19.21 -35.02 -21.17
N LEU A 250 18.68 -34.88 -22.39
CA LEU A 250 17.29 -35.17 -22.71
C LEU A 250 16.98 -36.68 -22.63
N GLN A 251 17.94 -37.56 -22.88
CA GLN A 251 17.77 -39.01 -22.69
C GLN A 251 17.79 -39.43 -21.21
N HIS A 252 18.38 -38.62 -20.32
CA HIS A 252 18.57 -38.94 -18.90
C HIS A 252 17.82 -37.98 -17.96
N LEU A 253 16.55 -37.70 -18.27
CA LEU A 253 15.72 -36.74 -17.51
C LEU A 253 15.68 -37.01 -16.00
N ASN A 254 15.54 -38.27 -15.57
CA ASN A 254 15.49 -38.62 -14.15
C ASN A 254 16.79 -38.25 -13.39
N GLY A 255 17.91 -38.07 -14.10
CA GLY A 255 19.18 -37.67 -13.49
C GLY A 255 19.23 -36.20 -13.05
N TRP A 256 18.36 -35.35 -13.61
CA TRP A 256 18.47 -33.90 -13.37
C TRP A 256 17.12 -33.19 -13.14
N VAL A 257 16.02 -33.66 -13.72
CA VAL A 257 14.75 -32.92 -13.71
C VAL A 257 14.22 -32.73 -12.29
N THR A 258 14.18 -33.77 -11.46
CA THR A 258 13.72 -33.67 -10.07
C THR A 258 14.72 -32.98 -9.16
N THR A 259 16.01 -32.98 -9.52
CA THR A 259 17.05 -32.23 -8.80
C THR A 259 16.87 -30.73 -8.99
N LEU A 260 16.59 -30.28 -10.22
CA LEU A 260 16.37 -28.86 -10.53
C LEU A 260 14.96 -28.38 -10.23
N MET A 261 13.97 -29.26 -10.41
CA MET A 261 12.55 -28.97 -10.23
C MET A 261 11.93 -30.04 -9.31
N PRO A 262 12.05 -29.87 -7.97
CA PRO A 262 11.59 -30.88 -7.01
C PRO A 262 10.10 -31.20 -7.08
N ALA A 263 9.28 -30.26 -7.59
CA ALA A 263 7.84 -30.42 -7.78
C ALA A 263 7.47 -31.14 -9.10
N ALA A 264 8.45 -31.48 -9.95
CA ALA A 264 8.22 -32.14 -11.23
C ALA A 264 7.59 -33.54 -11.03
N LYS A 265 6.50 -33.80 -11.74
CA LYS A 265 5.78 -35.07 -11.68
C LYS A 265 6.01 -35.88 -12.96
N PRO A 266 6.15 -37.21 -12.88
CA PRO A 266 6.20 -38.06 -14.06
C PRO A 266 4.98 -37.81 -14.97
N TYR A 267 5.24 -37.70 -16.26
CA TYR A 267 4.23 -37.39 -17.27
C TYR A 267 4.47 -38.25 -18.51
N ARG A 268 3.38 -38.66 -19.17
CA ARG A 268 3.42 -39.38 -20.44
C ARG A 268 2.60 -38.63 -21.47
N ASN A 269 3.18 -38.34 -22.62
CA ASN A 269 2.49 -37.59 -23.68
C ASN A 269 1.55 -38.49 -24.50
N ALA A 270 0.69 -37.87 -25.31
CA ALA A 270 -0.27 -38.59 -26.16
C ALA A 270 0.40 -39.49 -27.22
N ALA A 271 1.66 -39.22 -27.57
CA ALA A 271 2.48 -40.05 -28.46
C ALA A 271 3.19 -41.21 -27.73
N GLY A 272 2.96 -41.38 -26.42
CA GLY A 272 3.47 -42.48 -25.62
C GLY A 272 4.88 -42.31 -25.05
N GLY A 273 5.50 -41.14 -25.21
CA GLY A 273 6.81 -40.79 -24.63
C GLY A 273 6.69 -40.39 -23.16
N ASP A 274 7.66 -40.81 -22.35
CA ASP A 274 7.75 -40.50 -20.92
C ASP A 274 8.62 -39.26 -20.67
N GLY A 275 8.30 -38.52 -19.61
CA GLY A 275 9.00 -37.31 -19.20
C GLY A 275 8.47 -36.77 -17.89
N TYR A 276 8.55 -35.44 -17.72
CA TYR A 276 8.11 -34.76 -16.51
C TYR A 276 7.28 -33.53 -16.84
N ARG A 277 6.34 -33.19 -15.96
CA ARG A 277 5.54 -31.97 -16.04
C ARG A 277 5.64 -31.18 -14.74
N VAL A 278 5.74 -29.86 -14.86
CA VAL A 278 5.78 -28.91 -13.74
C VAL A 278 4.68 -27.89 -13.94
N SER A 279 3.86 -27.68 -12.90
CA SER A 279 2.75 -26.72 -13.01
C SER A 279 3.25 -25.29 -12.94
N SER A 280 2.55 -24.35 -13.57
CA SER A 280 2.89 -22.91 -13.46
C SER A 280 2.98 -22.42 -12.00
N LYS A 281 2.07 -22.93 -11.15
CA LYS A 281 2.06 -22.65 -9.70
C LYS A 281 3.37 -23.09 -9.03
N ASP A 282 3.89 -24.26 -9.39
CA ASP A 282 5.13 -24.78 -8.84
C ASP A 282 6.37 -24.06 -9.40
N LEU A 283 6.24 -23.44 -10.58
CA LEU A 283 7.27 -22.57 -11.18
C LEU A 283 7.24 -21.13 -10.61
N GLY A 284 6.27 -20.80 -9.75
CA GLY A 284 6.12 -19.45 -9.19
C GLY A 284 5.77 -18.39 -10.24
N ARG A 285 5.21 -18.80 -11.38
CA ARG A 285 4.81 -17.91 -12.48
C ARG A 285 3.31 -17.59 -12.36
N GLN A 286 2.92 -16.41 -12.85
CA GLN A 286 1.52 -16.00 -12.95
C GLN A 286 0.88 -16.36 -14.30
N LEU A 287 1.60 -17.10 -15.15
CA LEU A 287 1.13 -17.55 -16.46
C LEU A 287 0.27 -18.81 -16.33
N GLN A 288 -0.58 -19.11 -17.30
CA GLN A 288 -1.37 -20.35 -17.31
C GLN A 288 -0.59 -21.57 -17.82
N GLU A 289 0.70 -21.41 -18.15
CA GLU A 289 1.47 -22.40 -18.90
C GLU A 289 2.19 -23.42 -18.01
N ASP A 290 1.96 -24.71 -18.27
CA ASP A 290 2.70 -25.81 -17.67
C ASP A 290 3.96 -26.14 -18.49
N LEU A 291 5.06 -26.47 -17.81
CA LEU A 291 6.29 -26.92 -18.48
C LEU A 291 6.27 -28.45 -18.64
N ALA A 292 6.48 -28.95 -19.85
CA ALA A 292 6.71 -30.36 -20.14
C ALA A 292 8.16 -30.59 -20.60
N VAL A 293 8.88 -31.45 -19.89
CA VAL A 293 10.26 -31.85 -20.21
C VAL A 293 10.25 -33.29 -20.71
N MET A 294 10.55 -33.48 -21.99
CA MET A 294 10.51 -34.77 -22.68
C MET A 294 11.87 -35.08 -23.34
N ALA A 295 12.14 -36.35 -23.63
CA ALA A 295 13.36 -36.74 -24.34
C ALA A 295 13.44 -36.15 -25.76
N THR A 296 12.31 -35.76 -26.33
CA THR A 296 12.19 -35.10 -27.63
C THR A 296 12.32 -33.57 -27.56
N GLY A 297 12.40 -32.99 -26.36
CA GLY A 297 12.50 -31.55 -26.15
C GLY A 297 11.67 -31.04 -24.97
N ILE A 298 11.82 -29.75 -24.68
CA ILE A 298 11.11 -29.03 -23.62
C ILE A 298 10.07 -28.12 -24.28
N GLN A 299 8.84 -28.16 -23.78
CA GLN A 299 7.71 -27.42 -24.33
C GLN A 299 6.91 -26.74 -23.23
N ASP A 300 6.50 -25.49 -23.47
CA ASP A 300 5.50 -24.80 -22.67
C ASP A 300 4.10 -25.13 -23.22
N PHE A 301 3.16 -25.45 -22.34
CA PHE A 301 1.76 -25.75 -22.68
C PHE A 301 0.83 -24.70 -22.08
N GLY A 302 0.31 -23.80 -22.93
CA GLY A 302 -0.82 -22.92 -22.64
C GLY A 302 -1.13 -21.99 -23.82
N THR A 303 -2.29 -21.35 -23.78
CA THR A 303 -2.64 -20.26 -24.72
C THR A 303 -2.18 -18.94 -24.11
N GLU A 304 -1.47 -18.11 -24.90
CA GLU A 304 -1.22 -16.72 -24.56
C GLU A 304 -2.57 -15.96 -24.53
N GLU A 305 -3.20 -15.89 -23.36
CA GLU A 305 -4.25 -14.92 -23.02
C GLU A 305 -3.89 -14.20 -21.71
#